data_AF-A0A3C0BMF9-F1
#
_entry.id   AF-A0A3C0BMF9-F1
#
_cell.length_a   1.000
_cell.length_b   1.000
_cell.length_c   1.000
_cell.angle_alpha   90.00
_cell.angle_beta   90.00
_cell.angle_gamma   90.00
#
_symmetry.space_group_name_H-M   'P 1'
#
loop_
_entity.id
_entity.type
_entity.pdbx_description
1 polymer ?
#
loop_
_entity_poly.entity_id
_entity_poly.type
_entity_poly.pdbx_seq_one_letter_code
_entity_poly.pdbx_strand_id
1 'polypeptide(L)' 'MAKRLRQVAIYGKGGIGKSTTTQNLTAGLAEMKKNILVVGCDPKADSTRLLLG' A
#
# COMPACT_ATOMS: atom_id res chain seq x y z
N MET A 1 -11.29 14.68 19.60
CA MET A 1 -11.39 13.22 19.35
C MET A 1 -10.12 12.75 18.67
N ALA A 2 -9.44 11.73 19.21
CA ALA A 2 -8.28 11.14 18.54
C ALA A 2 -8.74 10.44 17.25
N LYS A 3 -8.08 10.74 16.14
CA LYS A 3 -8.39 10.13 14.84
C LYS A 3 -7.98 8.65 14.86
N ARG A 4 -8.94 7.74 14.72
CA ARG A 4 -8.68 6.29 14.68
C ARG A 4 -7.87 5.92 13.43
N LEU A 5 -6.81 5.13 13.61
CA LEU A 5 -6.03 4.56 12.52
C LEU A 5 -6.89 3.56 11.73
N ARG A 6 -6.87 3.65 10.40
CA ARG A 6 -7.52 2.66 9.52
C ARG A 6 -6.49 1.59 9.16
N GLN A 7 -6.85 0.32 9.35
CA GLN A 7 -6.04 -0.85 9.01
C GLN A 7 -6.68 -1.56 7.82
N VAL A 8 -5.93 -1.75 6.74
CA VAL A 8 -6.41 -2.32 5.47
C VAL A 8 -5.42 -3.38 4.99
N ALA A 9 -5.93 -4.49 4.48
CA ALA A 9 -5.13 -5.55 3.86
C ALA A 9 -5.65 -5.81 2.43
N ILE A 10 -4.72 -6.00 1.48
CA ILE A 10 -5.04 -6.20 0.05
C ILE A 10 -4.70 -7.65 -0.33
N TYR A 11 -5.69 -8.37 -0.85
CA TYR A 11 -5.57 -9.78 -1.22
C TYR A 11 -5.90 -10.03 -2.70
N GLY A 12 -5.57 -11.23 -3.18
CA GLY A 12 -5.88 -11.68 -4.54
C GLY A 12 -4.85 -12.67 -5.09
N LYS A 13 -5.14 -13.22 -6.26
CA LYS A 13 -4.27 -14.21 -6.95
C LYS A 13 -2.87 -13.64 -7.24
N GLY A 14 -1.86 -14.50 -7.36
CA GLY A 14 -0.53 -14.10 -7.81
C GLY A 14 -0.57 -13.50 -9.21
N GLY A 15 0.19 -12.42 -9.45
CA GLY A 15 0.35 -11.83 -10.79
C GLY A 15 -0.79 -10.95 -11.30
N ILE A 16 -1.85 -10.68 -10.53
CA ILE A 16 -2.99 -9.85 -10.98
C ILE A 16 -2.80 -8.33 -10.78
N GLY A 17 -1.61 -7.89 -10.37
CA GLY A 17 -1.33 -6.46 -10.16
C GLY A 17 -1.60 -5.92 -8.75
N LYS A 18 -1.73 -6.77 -7.72
CA LYS A 18 -1.95 -6.33 -6.33
C LYS A 18 -0.93 -5.29 -5.84
N SER A 19 0.36 -5.55 -6.04
CA SER A 19 1.45 -4.65 -5.65
C SER A 19 1.33 -3.32 -6.37
N THR A 20 1.06 -3.33 -7.69
CA THR A 20 0.85 -2.13 -8.50
C THR A 20 -0.34 -1.29 -8.00
N THR A 21 -1.49 -1.92 -7.73
CA THR A 21 -2.66 -1.22 -7.21
C THR A 21 -2.40 -0.66 -5.81
N THR A 22 -1.73 -1.43 -4.94
CA THR A 22 -1.40 -1.01 -3.58
C THR A 22 -0.52 0.24 -3.60
N GLN A 23 0.52 0.25 -4.43
CA GLN A 23 1.46 1.37 -4.55
C GLN A 23 0.78 2.64 -5.03
N ASN A 24 -0.02 2.57 -6.11
CA ASN A 24 -0.75 3.72 -6.63
C ASN A 24 -1.77 4.26 -5.63
N LEU A 25 -2.50 3.37 -4.94
CA LEU A 25 -3.45 3.77 -3.89
C LEU A 25 -2.72 4.54 -2.77
N THR A 26 -1.59 4.01 -2.30
CA THR A 26 -0.82 4.65 -1.23
C THR A 26 -0.17 5.96 -1.67
N ALA A 27 0.26 6.08 -2.93
CA ALA A 27 0.75 7.33 -3.50
C ALA A 27 -0.34 8.41 -3.54
N GLY A 28 -1.53 8.09 -4.05
CA GLY A 28 -2.67 9.02 -4.06
C GLY A 28 -3.11 9.42 -2.65
N LEU A 29 -3.10 8.50 -1.69
CA LEU A 29 -3.36 8.84 -0.28
C LEU A 29 -2.29 9.78 0.30
N ALA A 30 -1.04 9.63 -0.11
CA ALA A 30 0.05 10.50 0.32
C ALA A 30 -0.12 11.92 -0.25
N GLU A 31 -0.51 12.04 -1.53
CA GLU A 31 -0.88 13.33 -2.16
C GLU A 31 -2.03 14.03 -1.41
N MET A 32 -2.98 13.25 -0.88
CA MET A 32 -4.06 13.75 0.00
C MET A 32 -3.61 14.06 1.45
N LYS A 33 -2.29 14.17 1.70
CA LYS A 33 -1.66 14.46 2.99
C LYS A 33 -2.07 13.49 4.10
N LYS A 34 -2.21 12.20 3.78
CA LYS A 34 -2.43 11.16 4.80
C LYS A 34 -1.10 10.55 5.23
N ASN A 35 -0.93 10.35 6.54
CA ASN A 35 0.17 9.56 7.07
C ASN A 35 -0.17 8.08 6.87
N ILE A 36 0.68 7.35 6.15
CA ILE A 36 0.45 5.98 5.70
C ILE A 36 1.68 5.14 6.05
N LEU A 37 1.45 3.89 6.43
CA LEU A 37 2.47 2.85 6.56
C LEU A 37 2.12 1.71 5.61
N VAL A 38 3.06 1.32 4.75
CA VAL A 38 2.91 0.18 3.84
C VAL A 38 3.80 -0.94 4.34
N VAL A 39 3.21 -2.11 4.62
CA VAL A 39 3.93 -3.33 5.00
C VAL A 39 3.72 -4.37 3.92
N GLY A 40 4.80 -4.75 3.23
CA GLY A 40 4.77 -5.83 2.24
C GLY A 40 4.78 -7.19 2.94
N CYS A 41 3.76 -8.01 2.69
CA CYS A 41 3.62 -9.36 3.24
C CYS A 41 3.67 -10.46 2.16
N ASP A 42 4.07 -10.12 0.93
CA ASP A 42 4.21 -11.06 -0.18
C ASP A 42 5.69 -11.44 -0.35
N PRO A 43 6.04 -12.75 -0.43
CA PRO A 43 7.43 -13.20 -0.60
C PRO A 43 8.10 -12.69 -1.88
N LYS A 44 7.33 -12.18 -2.86
CA LYS A 44 7.85 -11.54 -4.08
C LYS A 44 8.59 -10.22 -3.82
N ALA A 45 8.38 -9.60 -2.65
CA ALA A 45 9.05 -8.38 -2.18
C ALA A 45 8.93 -7.16 -3.12
N ASP A 46 7.92 -7.12 -3.99
CA ASP A 46 7.72 -6.03 -4.96
C ASP A 46 6.70 -4.97 -4.50
N SER A 47 6.02 -5.18 -3.37
CA SER A 47 4.91 -4.35 -2.90
C SER A 47 5.29 -2.92 -2.48
N THR A 48 6.57 -2.64 -2.23
CA THR A 48 7.07 -1.29 -1.88
C THR A 48 8.03 -0.71 -2.91
N ARG A 49 8.44 -1.49 -3.92
CA ARG A 49 9.51 -1.11 -4.85
C ARG A 49 9.25 0.23 -5.56
N LEU A 50 8.02 0.52 -5.99
CA LEU A 50 7.70 1.78 -6.68
C LEU A 50 7.56 2.98 -5.75
N LEU A 51 7.54 2.76 -4.42
CA LEU A 51 7.44 3.83 -3.41
C LEU A 51 8.81 4.23 -2.84
N LEU A 52 9.84 3.43 -3.06
CA LEU A 52 11.19 3.63 -2.52
C LEU A 52 12.12 4.38 -3.49
N GLY A 53 11.55 5.13 -4.43
CA GLY A 53 12.27 5.96 -5.41
C GLY A 53 12.86 7.21 -4.77
#